data_AF-A0A4R5MMC2-F1
#
_entry.id   AF-A0A4R5MMC2-F1
#
_cell.length_a   1.000
_cell.length_b   1.000
_cell.length_c   1.000
_cell.angle_alpha   90.00
_cell.angle_beta   90.00
_cell.angle_gamma   90.00
#
_symmetry.space_group_name_H-M   'P 1'
#
loop_
_entity.id
_entity.type
_entity.pdbx_description
1 polymer ?
#
loop_
_entity_poly.entity_id
_entity_poly.type
_entity_poly.pdbx_seq_one_letter_code
_entity_poly.pdbx_strand_id
1 'polypeptide(L)'
;MEKNKTLTVAEKVKACAMTLIGVGIFSQGTLYFKEQSSYNIPRILYPVYTTLGNKGLAVAMIVLGLALIYFGFARWKNHGGKVITLGAITGVFLVGFFSILLLTGSKKTTSDDLIKDSDERHSKVMEDMKTMERPEFGDAQYDKHFDNFETLLVKYKQANQAKDTTAVALLQKDFEAWNLQSNELMTKLEGIKDKQQMALYNGKLFMEWQAVNP
;
A
#
# COMPACT_ATOMS: atom_id res chain seq x y z
N MET A 1 -33.70 -32.93 16.36
CA MET A 1 -33.15 -31.56 16.55
C MET A 1 -33.70 -30.67 15.44
N GLU A 2 -34.61 -29.76 15.79
CA GLU A 2 -35.10 -28.73 14.88
C GLU A 2 -33.93 -27.81 14.52
N LYS A 3 -33.49 -27.84 13.26
CA LYS A 3 -32.43 -26.92 12.79
C LYS A 3 -33.04 -25.52 12.82
N ASN A 4 -32.57 -24.68 13.75
CA ASN A 4 -33.05 -23.30 13.88
C ASN A 4 -33.00 -22.61 12.49
N LYS A 5 -34.16 -22.18 11.98
CA LYS A 5 -34.31 -21.62 10.63
C LYS A 5 -33.39 -20.40 10.45
N THR A 6 -33.24 -19.58 11.49
CA THR A 6 -32.35 -18.41 11.51
C THR A 6 -30.88 -18.81 11.38
N LEU A 7 -30.45 -19.85 12.10
CA LEU A 7 -29.09 -20.39 11.98
C LEU A 7 -28.82 -20.89 10.56
N THR A 8 -29.78 -21.59 9.96
CA THR A 8 -29.66 -22.12 8.61
C THR A 8 -29.53 -21.01 7.56
N VAL A 9 -30.28 -19.91 7.70
CA VAL A 9 -30.16 -18.73 6.83
C VAL A 9 -28.80 -18.06 6.99
N ALA A 10 -28.36 -17.83 8.23
CA ALA A 10 -27.05 -17.23 8.50
C ALA A 10 -25.90 -18.03 7.87
N GLU A 11 -25.97 -19.36 7.95
CA GLU A 11 -24.96 -20.25 7.36
C GLU A 11 -24.96 -20.23 5.83
N LYS A 12 -26.13 -20.05 5.22
CA LYS A 12 -26.28 -19.84 3.77
C LYS A 12 -25.70 -18.49 3.31
N VAL A 13 -25.90 -17.43 4.09
CA VAL A 13 -25.31 -16.12 3.81
C VAL A 13 -23.78 -16.17 3.92
N LYS A 14 -23.25 -16.81 4.96
CA LYS A 14 -21.80 -17.03 5.10
C LYS A 14 -21.23 -17.81 3.91
N ALA A 15 -21.91 -18.86 3.47
CA ALA A 15 -21.51 -19.61 2.29
C ALA A 15 -21.49 -18.74 1.02
N CYS A 16 -22.52 -17.90 0.81
CA CYS A 16 -22.53 -16.94 -0.30
C CYS A 16 -21.37 -15.93 -0.21
N ALA A 17 -21.09 -15.39 0.98
CA ALA A 17 -19.98 -14.45 1.18
C ALA A 17 -18.62 -15.09 0.90
N MET A 18 -18.40 -16.32 1.37
CA MET A 18 -17.19 -17.09 1.07
C MET A 18 -17.02 -17.33 -0.44
N THR A 19 -18.10 -17.72 -1.12
CA THR A 19 -18.10 -17.92 -2.57
C THR A 19 -17.83 -16.61 -3.30
N LEU A 20 -18.43 -15.49 -2.89
CA LEU A 20 -18.19 -14.16 -3.47
C LEU A 20 -16.72 -13.74 -3.36
N ILE A 21 -16.13 -13.88 -2.16
CA ILE A 21 -14.71 -13.58 -1.92
C ILE A 21 -13.84 -14.50 -2.79
N GLY A 22 -14.14 -15.79 -2.84
CA GLY A 22 -13.40 -16.75 -3.66
C GLY A 22 -13.46 -16.43 -5.15
N VAL A 23 -14.63 -16.04 -5.67
CA VAL A 23 -14.80 -15.59 -7.07
C VAL A 23 -14.00 -14.33 -7.36
N GLY A 24 -14.01 -13.36 -6.44
CA GLY A 24 -13.21 -12.13 -6.58
C GLY A 24 -11.72 -12.42 -6.66
N ILE A 25 -11.18 -13.20 -5.72
CA ILE A 25 -9.76 -13.58 -5.69
C ILE A 25 -9.39 -14.41 -6.93
N PHE A 26 -10.23 -15.36 -7.32
CA PHE A 26 -10.02 -16.17 -8.53
C PHE A 26 -9.93 -15.28 -9.78
N SER A 27 -10.91 -14.39 -9.97
CA SER A 27 -10.99 -13.50 -11.13
C SER A 27 -9.77 -12.57 -11.19
N GLN A 28 -9.34 -12.01 -10.06
CA GLN A 28 -8.11 -11.22 -9.98
C GLN A 28 -6.86 -12.05 -10.31
N GLY A 29 -6.75 -13.27 -9.77
CA GLY A 29 -5.64 -14.17 -10.04
C GLY A 29 -5.48 -14.48 -11.54
N THR A 30 -6.58 -14.65 -12.28
CA THR A 30 -6.51 -14.85 -13.74
C THR A 30 -5.93 -13.67 -14.51
N LEU A 31 -6.07 -12.45 -13.99
CA LEU A 31 -5.54 -11.25 -14.62
C LEU A 31 -4.09 -10.93 -14.23
N TYR A 32 -3.62 -11.46 -13.10
CA TYR A 32 -2.24 -11.26 -12.63
C TYR A 32 -1.22 -12.08 -13.43
N PHE A 33 -1.67 -12.92 -14.36
CA PHE A 33 -0.80 -13.46 -15.42
C PHE A 33 -0.38 -12.42 -16.46
N LYS A 34 -1.08 -11.28 -16.54
CA LYS A 34 -0.67 -10.14 -17.35
C LYS A 34 0.15 -9.18 -16.50
N GLU A 35 1.15 -8.55 -17.10
CA GLU A 35 1.92 -7.50 -16.43
C GLU A 35 1.03 -6.29 -16.12
N GLN A 36 1.13 -5.79 -14.89
CA GLN A 36 0.37 -4.65 -14.37
C GLN A 36 1.30 -3.71 -13.59
N SER A 37 0.96 -2.42 -13.57
CA SER A 37 1.71 -1.37 -12.87
C SER A 37 1.75 -1.54 -11.36
N SER A 38 0.68 -2.11 -10.80
CA SER A 38 0.50 -2.32 -9.38
C SER A 38 -0.32 -3.57 -9.19
N TYR A 39 0.25 -4.51 -8.42
CA TYR A 39 -0.46 -5.71 -8.00
C TYR A 39 -1.05 -5.44 -6.61
N ASN A 40 -2.36 -5.57 -6.48
CA ASN A 40 -3.00 -5.60 -5.17
C ASN A 40 -2.80 -6.99 -4.57
N ILE A 41 -1.81 -7.13 -3.68
CA ILE A 41 -1.41 -8.41 -3.10
C ILE A 41 -2.13 -8.59 -1.75
N PRO A 42 -3.00 -9.60 -1.59
CA PRO A 42 -3.56 -9.92 -0.28
C PRO A 42 -2.43 -10.24 0.71
N ARG A 43 -2.47 -9.67 1.92
CA ARG A 43 -1.40 -9.83 2.93
C ARG A 43 -1.03 -11.29 3.19
N ILE A 44 -2.00 -12.19 3.15
CA ILE A 44 -1.81 -13.64 3.36
C ILE A 44 -0.92 -14.26 2.27
N LEU A 45 -0.92 -13.69 1.06
CA LEU A 45 -0.15 -14.15 -0.09
C LEU A 45 1.15 -13.37 -0.29
N TYR A 46 1.46 -12.41 0.57
CA TYR A 46 2.70 -11.64 0.51
C TYR A 46 3.96 -12.53 0.54
N PRO A 47 4.07 -13.56 1.42
CA PRO A 47 5.22 -14.44 1.42
C PRO A 47 5.38 -15.20 0.09
N VAL A 48 4.27 -15.62 -0.51
CA VAL A 48 4.27 -16.33 -1.79
C VAL A 48 4.75 -15.42 -2.91
N TYR A 49 4.30 -14.16 -2.91
CA TYR A 49 4.77 -13.15 -3.85
C TYR A 49 6.28 -12.91 -3.74
N THR A 50 6.81 -12.77 -2.52
CA THR A 50 8.24 -12.54 -2.32
C THR A 50 9.12 -13.71 -2.79
N THR A 51 8.60 -14.93 -2.77
CA THR A 51 9.37 -16.13 -3.16
C THR A 51 9.21 -16.50 -4.64
N LEU A 52 8.00 -16.38 -5.20
CA LEU A 52 7.65 -16.90 -6.53
C LEU A 52 7.21 -15.82 -7.53
N GLY A 53 7.24 -14.55 -7.12
CA GLY A 53 6.90 -13.39 -7.95
C GLY A 53 5.44 -13.37 -8.42
N ASN A 54 5.18 -12.57 -9.46
CA ASN A 54 3.83 -12.34 -10.02
C ASN A 54 3.15 -13.64 -10.48
N LYS A 55 3.90 -14.53 -11.15
CA LYS A 55 3.38 -15.81 -11.66
C LYS A 55 2.97 -16.74 -10.51
N GLY A 56 3.79 -16.84 -9.46
CA GLY A 56 3.46 -17.63 -8.28
C GLY A 56 2.28 -17.06 -7.50
N LEU A 57 2.20 -15.73 -7.39
CA LEU A 57 1.06 -15.05 -6.78
C LEU A 57 -0.24 -15.32 -7.54
N ALA A 58 -0.23 -15.22 -8.87
CA ALA A 58 -1.39 -15.49 -9.72
C ALA A 58 -1.93 -16.92 -9.52
N VAL A 59 -1.02 -17.90 -9.52
CA VAL A 59 -1.37 -19.31 -9.24
C VAL A 59 -1.93 -19.48 -7.83
N ALA A 60 -1.31 -18.87 -6.82
CA ALA A 60 -1.77 -18.97 -5.44
C ALA A 60 -3.15 -18.32 -5.23
N MET A 61 -3.42 -17.19 -5.89
CA MET A 61 -4.74 -16.56 -5.87
C MET A 61 -5.80 -17.45 -6.53
N ILE A 62 -5.50 -18.08 -7.66
CA ILE A 62 -6.43 -19.01 -8.32
C ILE A 62 -6.74 -20.19 -7.41
N VAL A 63 -5.72 -20.82 -6.83
CA VAL A 63 -5.90 -21.96 -5.91
C VAL A 63 -6.70 -21.56 -4.68
N LEU A 64 -6.37 -20.42 -4.06
CA LEU A 64 -7.10 -19.90 -2.91
C LEU A 64 -8.56 -19.58 -3.24
N GLY A 65 -8.80 -18.94 -4.39
CA GLY A 65 -10.15 -18.61 -4.86
C GLY A 65 -11.00 -19.87 -5.08
N LEU A 66 -10.43 -20.88 -5.75
CA LEU A 66 -11.09 -22.18 -5.94
C LEU A 66 -11.38 -22.90 -4.62
N ALA A 67 -10.44 -22.88 -3.67
CA ALA A 67 -10.62 -23.47 -2.35
C ALA A 67 -11.79 -22.80 -1.59
N LEU A 68 -11.86 -21.46 -1.60
CA LEU A 68 -12.94 -20.71 -0.96
C LEU A 68 -14.30 -20.96 -1.62
N ILE A 69 -14.33 -21.03 -2.95
CA ILE A 69 -15.54 -21.39 -3.70
C ILE A 69 -16.00 -22.80 -3.29
N TYR A 70 -15.10 -23.77 -3.26
CA TYR A 70 -15.39 -25.14 -2.86
C TYR A 70 -15.93 -25.23 -1.43
N PHE A 71 -15.28 -24.56 -0.47
CA PHE A 71 -15.76 -24.53 0.91
C PHE A 71 -17.12 -23.82 1.04
N GLY A 72 -17.36 -22.76 0.27
CA GLY A 72 -18.68 -22.13 0.17
C GLY A 72 -19.76 -23.10 -0.33
N PHE A 73 -19.47 -23.86 -1.40
CA PHE A 73 -20.36 -24.91 -1.91
C PHE A 73 -20.64 -26.02 -0.89
N ALA A 74 -19.60 -26.53 -0.24
CA ALA A 74 -19.73 -27.56 0.78
C ALA A 74 -20.59 -27.06 1.95
N ARG A 75 -20.35 -25.82 2.42
CA ARG A 75 -21.12 -25.20 3.50
C ARG A 75 -22.58 -25.00 3.11
N TRP A 76 -22.85 -24.53 1.90
CA TRP A 76 -24.21 -24.34 1.38
C TRP A 76 -25.00 -25.66 1.30
N LYS A 77 -24.37 -26.71 0.77
CA LYS A 77 -24.97 -28.05 0.70
C LYS A 77 -25.28 -28.61 2.10
N ASN A 78 -24.33 -28.51 3.03
CA ASN A 78 -24.47 -29.02 4.40
C ASN A 78 -25.56 -28.30 5.21
N HIS A 79 -25.97 -27.10 4.79
CA HIS A 79 -27.05 -26.33 5.41
C HIS A 79 -28.34 -26.33 4.58
N GLY A 80 -28.55 -27.33 3.71
CA GLY A 80 -29.80 -27.52 2.99
C GLY A 80 -30.08 -26.44 1.94
N GLY A 81 -29.02 -25.87 1.36
CA GLY A 81 -29.12 -25.01 0.19
C GLY A 81 -29.20 -25.83 -1.09
N LYS A 82 -29.97 -25.35 -2.08
CA LYS A 82 -30.01 -25.97 -3.42
C LYS A 82 -28.73 -25.60 -4.18
N VAL A 83 -27.94 -26.60 -4.58
CA VAL A 83 -26.63 -26.39 -5.23
C VAL A 83 -26.76 -25.55 -6.51
N ILE A 84 -27.83 -25.77 -7.28
CA ILE A 84 -28.14 -25.00 -8.50
C ILE A 84 -28.26 -23.50 -8.20
N THR A 85 -28.87 -23.13 -7.06
CA THR A 85 -29.03 -21.72 -6.66
C THR A 85 -27.68 -21.07 -6.40
N LEU A 86 -26.77 -21.74 -5.67
CA LEU A 86 -25.43 -21.18 -5.45
C LEU A 86 -24.60 -21.17 -6.74
N GLY A 87 -24.77 -22.17 -7.61
CA GLY A 87 -24.14 -22.20 -8.93
C GLY A 87 -24.54 -20.99 -9.78
N ALA A 88 -25.83 -20.68 -9.84
CA ALA A 88 -26.33 -19.50 -10.55
C ALA A 88 -25.77 -18.19 -9.95
N ILE A 89 -25.77 -18.04 -8.62
CA ILE A 89 -25.17 -16.89 -7.93
C ILE A 89 -23.68 -16.75 -8.25
N THR A 90 -22.94 -17.86 -8.21
CA THR A 90 -21.51 -17.91 -8.54
C THR A 90 -21.26 -17.47 -9.99
N GLY A 91 -22.09 -17.93 -10.92
CA GLY A 91 -22.04 -17.52 -12.33
C GLY A 91 -22.26 -16.02 -12.51
N VAL A 92 -23.27 -15.45 -11.83
CA VAL A 92 -23.52 -14.00 -11.84
C VAL A 92 -22.33 -13.24 -11.28
N PHE A 93 -21.74 -13.69 -10.17
CA PHE A 93 -20.55 -13.06 -9.60
C PHE A 93 -19.35 -13.15 -10.53
N LEU A 94 -19.11 -14.28 -11.19
CA LEU A 94 -18.02 -14.42 -12.16
C LEU A 94 -18.19 -13.42 -13.30
N VAL A 95 -19.38 -13.37 -13.91
CA VAL A 95 -19.67 -12.41 -14.99
C VAL A 95 -19.49 -10.98 -14.50
N GLY A 96 -19.99 -10.65 -13.31
CA GLY A 96 -19.85 -9.33 -12.70
C GLY A 96 -18.39 -8.93 -12.47
N PHE A 97 -17.60 -9.79 -11.84
CA PHE A 97 -16.18 -9.53 -11.58
C PHE A 97 -15.37 -9.43 -12.86
N PHE A 98 -15.55 -10.34 -13.82
CA PHE A 98 -14.85 -10.26 -15.11
C PHE A 98 -15.27 -9.01 -15.88
N SER A 99 -16.55 -8.61 -15.86
CA SER A 99 -17.00 -7.38 -16.51
C SER A 99 -16.37 -6.15 -15.89
N ILE A 100 -16.37 -6.04 -14.56
CA ILE A 100 -15.70 -4.94 -13.84
C ILE A 100 -14.22 -4.93 -14.23
N LEU A 101 -13.53 -6.06 -14.09
CA LEU A 101 -12.10 -6.13 -14.30
C LEU A 101 -11.68 -5.89 -15.77
N LEU A 102 -12.50 -6.27 -16.75
CA LEU A 102 -12.25 -5.94 -18.15
C LEU A 102 -12.51 -4.46 -18.43
N LEU A 103 -13.57 -3.89 -17.87
CA LEU A 103 -13.88 -2.46 -18.02
C LEU A 103 -12.82 -1.58 -17.34
N THR A 104 -12.37 -1.93 -16.14
CA THR A 104 -11.35 -1.18 -15.39
C THR A 104 -9.92 -1.52 -15.80
N GLY A 105 -9.67 -2.73 -16.32
CA GLY A 105 -8.35 -3.21 -16.75
C GLY A 105 -8.01 -2.97 -18.22
N SER A 106 -8.89 -2.30 -18.98
CA SER A 106 -8.72 -2.04 -20.42
C SER A 106 -7.91 -0.78 -20.75
N LYS A 107 -7.46 0.02 -19.77
CA LYS A 107 -6.34 0.93 -20.03
C LYS A 107 -5.08 0.09 -20.20
N LYS A 108 -4.77 -0.27 -21.46
CA LYS A 108 -3.42 -0.65 -21.87
C LYS A 108 -2.50 0.49 -21.48
N THR A 109 -1.99 0.46 -20.26
CA THR A 109 -0.95 1.37 -19.83
C THR A 109 0.31 0.57 -20.08
N THR A 110 0.95 0.87 -21.20
CA THR A 110 2.23 0.28 -21.58
C THR A 110 3.21 0.55 -20.44
N SER A 111 4.15 -0.36 -20.16
CA SER A 111 5.14 -0.16 -19.10
C SER A 111 5.85 1.21 -19.20
N ASP A 112 6.03 1.71 -20.43
CA ASP A 112 6.58 3.04 -20.71
C ASP A 112 5.68 4.21 -20.28
N ASP A 113 4.36 4.10 -20.43
CA ASP A 113 3.40 5.12 -19.98
C ASP A 113 3.32 5.19 -18.45
N LEU A 114 3.57 4.05 -17.79
CA LEU A 114 3.59 3.94 -16.33
C LEU A 114 4.89 4.49 -15.73
N ILE A 115 6.02 4.22 -16.38
CA ILE A 115 7.30 4.84 -16.04
C ILE A 115 7.19 6.35 -16.22
N LYS A 116 6.60 6.81 -17.33
CA LYS A 116 6.41 8.23 -17.59
C LYS A 116 5.50 8.92 -16.56
N ASP A 117 4.35 8.35 -16.21
CA ASP A 117 3.46 8.94 -15.18
C ASP A 117 4.10 8.89 -13.78
N SER A 118 4.84 7.81 -13.47
CA SER A 118 5.63 7.71 -12.24
C SER A 118 6.73 8.77 -12.18
N ASP A 119 7.49 8.93 -13.26
CA ASP A 119 8.59 9.89 -13.38
C ASP A 119 8.09 11.33 -13.38
N GLU A 120 6.97 11.62 -14.06
CA GLU A 120 6.32 12.94 -14.04
C GLU A 120 5.81 13.29 -12.64
N ARG A 121 5.19 12.35 -11.92
CA ARG A 121 4.76 12.57 -10.53
C ARG A 121 5.95 12.71 -9.58
N HIS A 122 6.97 11.87 -9.72
CA HIS A 122 8.19 11.98 -8.92
C HIS A 122 8.90 13.31 -9.19
N SER A 123 9.02 13.71 -10.46
CA SER A 123 9.62 14.99 -10.84
C SER A 123 8.85 16.15 -10.24
N LYS A 124 7.52 16.13 -10.32
CA LYS A 124 6.68 17.17 -9.71
C LYS A 124 6.81 17.21 -8.18
N VAL A 125 6.80 16.06 -7.52
CA VAL A 125 7.00 16.00 -6.05
C VAL A 125 8.40 16.48 -5.67
N MET A 126 9.43 16.16 -6.45
CA MET A 126 10.79 16.67 -6.23
C MET A 126 10.88 18.19 -6.44
N GLU A 127 10.19 18.72 -7.45
CA GLU A 127 10.08 20.16 -7.69
C GLU A 127 9.35 20.87 -6.54
N ASP A 128 8.21 20.34 -6.12
CA ASP A 128 7.44 20.82 -4.98
C ASP A 128 8.30 20.80 -3.70
N MET A 129 9.07 19.74 -3.46
CA MET A 129 10.00 19.67 -2.32
C MET A 129 11.11 20.72 -2.41
N LYS A 130 11.76 20.89 -3.56
CA LYS A 130 12.87 21.86 -3.72
C LYS A 130 12.41 23.30 -3.50
N THR A 131 11.21 23.61 -3.98
CA THR A 131 10.61 24.96 -3.90
C THR A 131 9.83 25.19 -2.60
N MET A 132 9.64 24.16 -1.78
CA MET A 132 8.93 24.24 -0.50
C MET A 132 9.61 25.25 0.44
N GLU A 133 8.86 26.27 0.82
CA GLU A 133 9.22 27.17 1.91
C GLU A 133 8.96 26.50 3.26
N ARG A 134 9.61 27.01 4.30
CA ARG A 134 9.42 26.53 5.68
C ARG A 134 7.95 26.71 6.07
N PRO A 135 7.23 25.63 6.42
CA PRO A 135 5.83 25.73 6.80
C PRO A 135 5.67 26.34 8.20
N GLU A 136 4.67 27.21 8.36
CA GLU A 136 4.31 27.81 9.63
C GLU A 136 3.09 27.07 10.23
N PHE A 137 3.31 26.33 11.31
CA PHE A 137 2.24 25.57 11.98
C PHE A 137 1.66 26.27 13.22
N GLY A 138 2.16 27.46 13.56
CA GLY A 138 1.70 28.25 14.70
C GLY A 138 2.11 27.71 16.09
N ASP A 139 2.92 26.66 16.13
CA ASP A 139 3.45 26.06 17.36
C ASP A 139 4.99 26.01 17.31
N ALA A 140 5.61 26.62 18.34
CA ALA A 140 7.04 26.76 18.48
C ALA A 140 7.81 25.42 18.49
N GLN A 141 7.15 24.29 18.79
CA GLN A 141 7.81 22.99 18.74
C GLN A 141 8.26 22.59 17.33
N TYR A 142 7.51 22.99 16.29
CA TYR A 142 7.85 22.71 14.89
C TYR A 142 8.98 23.61 14.40
N ASP A 143 8.95 24.89 14.79
CA ASP A 143 10.04 25.81 14.46
C ASP A 143 11.36 25.36 15.07
N LYS A 144 11.35 25.02 16.35
CA LYS A 144 12.52 24.48 17.03
C LYS A 144 13.02 23.19 16.38
N HIS A 145 12.12 22.34 15.90
CA HIS A 145 12.46 21.11 15.21
C HIS A 145 13.21 21.36 13.90
N PHE A 146 12.81 22.38 13.14
CA PHE A 146 13.52 22.78 11.92
C PHE A 146 14.85 23.49 12.21
N ASP A 147 14.90 24.37 13.21
CA ASP A 147 16.15 25.04 13.62
C ASP A 147 17.20 24.02 14.10
N ASN A 148 16.76 22.96 14.79
CA ASN A 148 17.61 21.85 15.20
C ASN A 148 18.23 21.14 13.98
N PHE A 149 17.46 20.93 12.92
CA PHE A 149 17.98 20.32 11.68
C PHE A 149 19.02 21.22 11.01
N GLU A 150 18.75 22.52 10.88
CA GLU A 150 19.70 23.45 10.26
C GLU A 150 21.04 23.46 11.00
N THR A 151 20.99 23.46 12.34
CA THR A 151 22.17 23.36 13.19
C THR A 151 22.91 22.03 12.98
N LEU A 152 22.18 20.92 12.89
CA LEU A 152 22.74 19.59 12.66
C LEU A 152 23.41 19.49 11.29
N LEU A 153 22.77 20.01 10.24
CA LEU A 153 23.27 20.02 8.88
C LEU A 153 24.58 20.83 8.76
N VAL A 154 24.67 21.99 9.42
CA VAL A 154 25.91 22.78 9.45
C VAL A 154 27.06 22.00 10.08
N LYS A 155 26.83 21.36 11.23
CA LYS A 155 27.84 20.51 11.88
C LYS A 155 28.24 19.33 11.01
N TYR A 156 27.28 18.71 10.32
CA TYR A 156 27.53 17.59 9.42
C TYR A 156 28.38 17.98 8.22
N LYS A 157 28.11 19.15 7.60
CA LYS A 157 28.94 19.71 6.53
C LYS A 157 30.37 19.96 7.01
N GLN A 158 30.54 20.56 8.18
CA GLN A 158 31.85 20.82 8.77
C GLN A 158 32.62 19.52 9.06
N ALA A 159 31.97 18.52 9.66
CA ALA A 159 32.58 17.23 9.97
C ALA A 159 33.04 16.49 8.69
N ASN A 160 32.21 16.50 7.64
CA ASN A 160 32.58 15.92 6.34
C ASN A 160 33.76 16.65 5.69
N GLN A 161 33.76 17.99 5.71
CA GLN A 161 34.89 18.79 5.19
C GLN A 161 36.18 18.52 5.95
N ALA A 162 36.10 18.36 7.27
CA ALA A 162 37.22 18.01 8.13
C ALA A 162 37.63 16.51 8.04
N LYS A 163 36.87 15.69 7.30
CA LYS A 163 37.02 14.23 7.22
C LYS A 163 37.02 13.53 8.59
N ASP A 164 36.30 14.09 9.55
CA ASP A 164 36.15 13.52 10.89
C ASP A 164 35.07 12.44 10.86
N THR A 165 35.50 11.20 10.63
CA THR A 165 34.62 10.04 10.53
C THR A 165 33.85 9.74 11.82
N THR A 166 34.43 10.10 12.98
CA THR A 166 33.80 9.87 14.29
C THR A 166 32.66 10.86 14.50
N ALA A 167 32.91 12.15 14.23
CA ALA A 167 31.88 13.18 14.28
C ALA A 167 30.76 12.92 13.26
N VAL A 168 31.10 12.48 12.04
CA VAL A 168 30.12 12.08 11.01
C VAL A 168 29.20 10.97 11.50
N ALA A 169 29.75 9.91 12.11
CA ALA A 169 28.95 8.80 12.62
C ALA A 169 28.03 9.21 13.79
N LEU A 170 28.48 10.13 14.65
CA LEU A 170 27.65 10.66 15.73
C LEU A 170 26.49 11.50 15.18
N LEU A 171 26.78 12.40 14.24
CA LEU A 171 25.79 13.29 13.64
C LEU A 171 24.75 12.52 12.80
N GLN A 172 25.11 11.37 12.23
CA GLN A 172 24.15 10.46 11.60
C GLN A 172 23.14 9.89 12.61
N LYS A 173 23.56 9.53 13.82
CA LYS A 173 22.64 9.09 14.87
C LYS A 173 21.72 10.21 15.35
N ASP A 174 22.25 11.42 15.47
CA ASP A 174 21.45 12.61 15.82
C ASP A 174 20.41 12.91 14.72
N PHE A 175 20.76 12.68 13.45
CA PHE A 175 19.82 12.78 12.33
C PHE A 175 18.73 11.71 12.38
N GLU A 176 19.06 10.47 12.71
CA GLU A 176 18.05 9.41 12.92
C GLU A 176 17.08 9.77 14.05
N ALA A 177 17.59 10.33 15.15
CA ALA A 177 16.75 10.80 16.25
C ALA A 177 15.84 11.96 15.83
N TRP A 178 16.36 12.93 15.07
CA TRP A 178 15.56 14.00 14.47
C TRP A 178 14.48 13.46 13.52
N ASN A 179 14.80 12.47 12.71
CA ASN A 179 13.83 11.85 11.80
C ASN A 179 12.71 11.12 12.57
N LEU A 180 13.03 10.44 13.67
CA LEU A 180 12.03 9.85 14.55
C LEU A 180 11.11 10.91 15.17
N GLN A 181 11.68 12.01 15.67
CA GLN A 181 10.90 13.13 16.21
C GLN A 181 9.99 13.77 15.14
N SER A 182 10.45 13.83 13.89
CA SER A 182 9.64 14.31 12.75
C SER A 182 8.35 13.52 12.58
N ASN A 183 8.42 12.20 12.73
CA ASN A 183 7.24 11.32 12.65
C ASN A 183 6.26 11.59 13.80
N GLU A 184 6.77 11.76 15.02
CA GLU A 184 5.94 12.09 16.17
C GLU A 184 5.22 13.44 15.99
N LEU A 185 5.94 14.48 15.57
CA LEU A 185 5.36 15.80 15.30
C LEU A 185 4.31 15.76 14.18
N MET A 186 4.53 14.94 13.15
CA MET A 186 3.56 14.75 12.06
C MET A 186 2.26 14.12 12.55
N THR A 187 2.30 13.21 13.54
CA THR A 187 1.07 12.61 14.11
C THR A 187 0.23 13.58 14.91
N LYS A 188 0.84 14.63 15.48
CA LYS A 188 0.16 15.69 16.25
C LYS A 188 -0.57 16.71 15.38
N LEU A 189 -0.23 16.80 14.09
CA LEU A 189 -0.96 17.66 13.15
C LEU A 189 -2.36 17.08 12.93
N GLU A 190 -3.39 17.93 12.91
CA GLU A 190 -4.77 17.50 12.66
C GLU A 190 -5.11 17.54 11.16
N GLY A 191 -4.62 18.56 10.45
CA GLY A 191 -4.92 18.81 9.04
C GLY A 191 -4.16 17.88 8.08
N ILE A 192 -4.86 17.34 7.08
CA ILE A 192 -4.23 16.60 5.96
C ILE A 192 -3.26 17.49 5.19
N LYS A 193 -3.62 18.78 5.00
CA LYS A 193 -2.76 19.76 4.33
C LYS A 193 -1.48 20.00 5.11
N ASP A 194 -1.58 20.19 6.42
CA ASP A 194 -0.41 20.45 7.28
C ASP A 194 0.52 19.23 7.32
N LYS A 195 -0.04 18.02 7.38
CA LYS A 195 0.74 16.77 7.24
C LYS A 195 1.46 16.68 5.91
N GLN A 196 0.79 17.05 4.82
CA GLN A 196 1.40 17.07 3.49
C GLN A 196 2.53 18.10 3.41
N GLN A 197 2.34 19.30 3.97
CA GLN A 197 3.37 20.34 4.01
C GLN A 197 4.57 19.90 4.85
N MET A 198 4.35 19.30 6.03
CA MET A 198 5.39 18.72 6.88
C MET A 198 6.17 17.63 6.14
N ALA A 199 5.48 16.74 5.42
CA ALA A 199 6.10 15.65 4.68
C ALA A 199 6.97 16.17 3.52
N LEU A 200 6.48 17.15 2.75
CA LEU A 200 7.24 17.76 1.65
C LEU A 200 8.47 18.51 2.19
N TYR A 201 8.31 19.28 3.26
CA TYR A 201 9.42 20.02 3.84
C TYR A 201 10.46 19.11 4.48
N ASN A 202 10.06 18.06 5.21
CA ASN A 202 10.99 17.04 5.70
C ASN A 202 11.73 16.34 4.55
N GLY A 203 11.04 16.09 3.43
CA GLY A 203 11.66 15.58 2.20
C GLY A 203 12.75 16.49 1.65
N LYS A 204 12.50 17.81 1.63
CA LYS A 204 13.52 18.82 1.29
C LYS A 204 14.74 18.73 2.19
N LEU A 205 14.54 18.74 3.52
CA LEU A 205 15.63 18.66 4.49
C LEU A 205 16.44 17.35 4.34
N PHE A 206 15.76 16.24 4.10
CA PHE A 206 16.41 14.95 3.82
C PHE A 206 17.31 15.00 2.57
N MET A 207 16.84 15.64 1.49
CA MET A 207 17.67 15.84 0.28
C MET A 207 18.89 16.71 0.58
N GLU A 208 18.75 17.77 1.37
CA GLU A 208 19.87 18.63 1.76
C GLU A 208 20.91 17.89 2.60
N TRP A 209 20.48 16.97 3.46
CA TRP A 209 21.36 16.10 4.22
C TRP A 209 22.16 15.16 3.31
N GLN A 210 21.49 14.46 2.38
CA GLN A 210 22.15 13.53 1.45
C GLN A 210 23.14 14.22 0.52
N ALA A 211 22.88 15.47 0.12
CA ALA A 211 23.76 16.23 -0.76
C ALA A 211 25.16 16.51 -0.17
N VAL A 212 25.35 16.36 1.15
CA VAL A 212 26.64 16.59 1.81
C VAL A 212 27.63 15.45 1.57
N ASN A 213 27.16 14.23 1.35
CA ASN A 213 27.99 13.06 1.02
C ASN A 213 27.25 12.14 0.04
N PRO A 214 27.25 12.48 -1.26
CA PRO A 214 26.53 11.75 -2.30
C PRO A 214 27.11 10.36 -2.62
#